data_AF-A0A1J3ER81-F1
#
_entry.id   AF-A0A1J3ER81-F1
#
_cell.length_a   1.000
_cell.length_b   1.000
_cell.length_c   1.000
_cell.angle_alpha   90.00
_cell.angle_beta   90.00
_cell.angle_gamma   90.00
#
_symmetry.space_group_name_H-M   'P 1'
#
loop_
_entity.id
_entity.type
_entity.pdbx_description
1 polymer ?
#
loop_
_entity_poly.entity_id
_entity_poly.type
_entity_poly.pdbx_seq_one_letter_code
_entity_poly.pdbx_strand_id
1 'polypeptide(L)'
;DSQAKSALVDILSLSVESATSARVLLLARVVLFQSVIRYSSELEVDAKFAITSKLQWLLDVLTDTEVYSSVLSSQLPVADGSGKTIIWESMFSALILSLKTLMINLSSSPAWEELETFLLQSLLHPHFLCWQIIMELWCFWVRHATEDLVADMIDKLCTLMMSMSSSETPLCPDSVLRRTTKSVCFLLTHSPKSLTARVYKNISTESRSESAPDAYLA
;
A
#
# COMPACT_ATOMS: atom_id res chain seq x y z
N ASP A 1 -3.59 2.60 31.60
CA ASP A 1 -3.57 3.12 30.21
C ASP A 1 -2.25 3.64 29.67
N SER A 2 -1.50 4.54 30.32
CA SER A 2 -0.20 4.97 29.74
C SER A 2 0.87 3.86 29.69
N GLN A 3 0.79 2.89 30.61
CA GLN A 3 1.76 1.81 30.74
C GLN A 3 1.66 0.75 29.62
N ALA A 4 0.46 0.47 29.10
CA ALA A 4 0.26 -0.43 27.97
C ALA A 4 0.69 0.21 26.63
N LYS A 5 0.49 1.53 26.49
CA LYS A 5 0.97 2.32 25.35
C LYS A 5 2.50 2.28 25.23
N SER A 6 3.22 2.44 26.34
CA SER A 6 4.69 2.30 26.38
C SER A 6 5.12 0.91 25.94
N ALA A 7 4.52 -0.14 26.52
CA ALA A 7 4.95 -1.51 26.32
C ALA A 7 4.88 -1.97 24.86
N LEU A 8 3.83 -1.62 24.11
CA LEU A 8 3.72 -2.00 22.69
C LEU A 8 4.75 -1.28 21.81
N VAL A 9 4.96 0.02 22.05
CA VAL A 9 5.96 0.81 21.33
C VAL A 9 7.37 0.31 21.64
N ASP A 10 7.63 -0.05 22.89
CA ASP A 10 8.93 -0.53 23.38
C ASP A 10 9.26 -1.93 22.81
N ILE A 11 8.29 -2.86 22.75
CA ILE A 11 8.48 -4.20 22.17
C ILE A 11 8.86 -4.11 20.69
N LEU A 12 8.29 -3.16 19.94
CA LEU A 12 8.61 -2.95 18.53
C LEU A 12 9.94 -2.21 18.32
N SER A 13 10.47 -1.53 19.36
CA SER A 13 11.61 -0.60 19.26
C SER A 13 12.91 -1.10 19.89
N LEU A 14 13.00 -2.36 20.31
CA LEU A 14 14.21 -2.94 20.89
C LEU A 14 15.45 -2.77 19.96
N SER A 15 16.64 -2.59 20.53
CA SER A 15 17.92 -2.54 19.78
C SER A 15 18.71 -3.83 20.08
N VAL A 16 19.46 -4.36 19.11
CA VAL A 16 20.23 -5.62 19.27
C VAL A 16 21.68 -5.44 18.87
N GLU A 17 22.56 -6.02 19.69
CA GLU A 17 24.03 -5.88 19.65
C GLU A 17 24.78 -6.93 18.80
N SER A 18 24.09 -7.84 18.08
CA SER A 18 24.74 -8.79 17.16
C SER A 18 23.96 -9.02 15.87
N ALA A 19 24.67 -9.14 14.74
CA ALA A 19 24.06 -9.15 13.40
C ALA A 19 23.05 -10.29 13.21
N THR A 20 23.40 -11.54 13.53
CA THR A 20 22.52 -12.71 13.37
C THR A 20 21.31 -12.68 14.30
N SER A 21 21.50 -12.23 15.55
CA SER A 21 20.41 -12.07 16.53
C SER A 21 19.47 -10.93 16.15
N ALA A 22 20.02 -9.83 15.64
CA ALA A 22 19.25 -8.67 15.19
C ALA A 22 18.31 -9.04 14.03
N ARG A 23 18.77 -9.89 13.10
CA ARG A 23 17.99 -10.33 11.92
C ARG A 23 16.83 -11.25 12.29
N VAL A 24 17.09 -12.27 13.12
CA VAL A 24 16.02 -13.14 13.65
C VAL A 24 14.99 -12.30 14.40
N LEU A 25 15.44 -11.28 15.13
CA LEU A 25 14.55 -10.37 15.83
C LEU A 25 13.72 -9.50 14.88
N LEU A 26 14.28 -9.02 13.75
CA LEU A 26 13.51 -8.26 12.76
C LEU A 26 12.38 -9.10 12.17
N LEU A 27 12.65 -10.36 11.78
CA LEU A 27 11.62 -11.25 11.27
C LEU A 27 10.54 -11.55 12.33
N ALA A 28 10.96 -11.78 13.57
CA ALA A 28 10.03 -11.96 14.69
C ALA A 28 9.14 -10.72 14.90
N ARG A 29 9.69 -9.51 14.75
CA ARG A 29 8.90 -8.27 14.83
C ARG A 29 7.92 -8.13 13.67
N VAL A 30 8.28 -8.54 12.45
CA VAL A 30 7.35 -8.55 11.32
C VAL A 30 6.16 -9.48 11.61
N VAL A 31 6.43 -10.68 12.12
CA VAL A 31 5.37 -11.65 12.49
C VAL A 31 4.49 -11.12 13.63
N LEU A 32 5.11 -10.50 14.65
CA LEU A 32 4.38 -9.89 15.76
C LEU A 32 3.49 -8.73 15.26
N PHE A 33 4.04 -7.84 14.43
CA PHE A 33 3.31 -6.71 13.87
C PHE A 33 2.14 -7.19 12.99
N GLN A 34 2.37 -8.19 12.14
CA GLN A 34 1.34 -8.84 11.34
C GLN A 34 0.22 -9.45 12.19
N SER A 35 0.57 -10.03 13.35
CA SER A 35 -0.40 -10.57 14.30
C SER A 35 -1.22 -9.45 14.95
N VAL A 36 -0.57 -8.37 15.41
CA VAL A 36 -1.26 -7.19 15.98
C VAL A 36 -2.25 -6.57 14.99
N ILE A 37 -1.83 -6.40 13.72
CA ILE A 37 -2.67 -5.91 12.64
C ILE A 37 -3.91 -6.80 12.45
N ARG A 38 -3.77 -8.12 12.54
CA ARG A 38 -4.89 -9.06 12.37
C ARG A 38 -6.00 -8.84 13.39
N TYR A 39 -5.65 -8.46 14.62
CA TYR A 39 -6.61 -8.19 15.69
C TYR A 39 -7.01 -6.71 15.79
N SER A 40 -6.76 -5.90 14.74
CA SER A 40 -7.00 -4.45 14.79
C SER A 40 -8.46 -4.05 15.02
N SER A 41 -9.43 -4.95 14.79
CA SER A 41 -10.85 -4.71 15.07
C SER A 41 -11.13 -4.54 16.57
N GLU A 42 -10.33 -5.20 17.42
CA GLU A 42 -10.46 -5.19 18.89
C GLU A 42 -9.68 -4.04 19.53
N LEU A 43 -8.89 -3.32 18.74
CA LEU A 43 -8.01 -2.27 19.23
C LEU A 43 -8.73 -0.93 19.31
N GLU A 44 -8.41 -0.18 20.37
CA GLU A 44 -8.84 1.21 20.53
C GLU A 44 -8.25 2.11 19.45
N VAL A 45 -8.87 3.28 19.26
CA VAL A 45 -8.48 4.26 18.24
C VAL A 45 -7.00 4.64 18.35
N ASP A 46 -6.48 4.86 19.56
CA ASP A 46 -5.07 5.21 19.77
C ASP A 46 -4.11 4.11 19.32
N ALA A 47 -4.48 2.84 19.52
CA ALA A 47 -3.69 1.70 19.08
C ALA A 47 -3.75 1.55 17.54
N LYS A 48 -4.89 1.88 16.92
CA LYS A 48 -5.02 1.95 15.46
C LYS A 48 -4.09 3.01 14.85
N PHE A 49 -3.99 4.20 15.46
CA PHE A 49 -3.02 5.22 15.06
C PHE A 49 -1.57 4.73 15.24
N ALA A 50 -1.25 4.13 16.40
CA ALA A 50 0.08 3.59 16.64
C ALA A 50 0.50 2.54 15.59
N ILE A 51 -0.42 1.67 15.17
CA ILE A 51 -0.17 0.71 14.08
C ILE A 51 0.07 1.43 12.76
N THR A 52 -0.78 2.39 12.43
CA THR A 52 -0.73 3.11 11.14
C THR A 52 0.60 3.87 11.00
N SER A 53 1.04 4.54 12.06
CA SER A 53 2.35 5.23 12.11
C SER A 53 3.56 4.29 11.96
N LYS A 54 3.38 2.97 12.19
CA LYS A 54 4.44 1.95 12.05
C LYS A 54 4.42 1.25 10.69
N LEU A 55 3.51 1.59 9.78
CA LEU A 55 3.48 0.99 8.45
C LEU A 55 4.72 1.33 7.62
N GLN A 56 5.28 2.53 7.75
CA GLN A 56 6.54 2.87 7.09
C GLN A 56 7.69 2.01 7.61
N TRP A 57 7.79 1.83 8.93
CA TRP A 57 8.78 0.95 9.54
C TRP A 57 8.68 -0.49 8.99
N LEU A 58 7.47 -1.00 8.78
CA LEU A 58 7.27 -2.31 8.18
C LEU A 58 7.88 -2.35 6.76
N LEU A 59 7.61 -1.36 5.91
CA LEU A 59 8.20 -1.31 4.56
C LEU A 59 9.72 -1.24 4.60
N ASP A 60 10.28 -0.44 5.51
CA ASP A 60 11.73 -0.29 5.67
C ASP A 60 12.37 -1.62 6.05
N VAL A 61 11.78 -2.35 7.01
CA VAL A 61 12.25 -3.68 7.42
C VAL A 61 12.15 -4.70 6.28
N LEU A 62 11.11 -4.61 5.45
CA LEU A 62 10.94 -5.48 4.28
C LEU A 62 11.92 -5.18 3.13
N THR A 63 12.73 -4.12 3.22
CA THR A 63 13.82 -3.87 2.26
C THR A 63 15.11 -4.60 2.61
N ASP A 64 15.24 -5.12 3.84
CA ASP A 64 16.35 -5.97 4.22
C ASP A 64 16.30 -7.29 3.42
N THR A 65 17.41 -7.66 2.79
CA THR A 65 17.46 -8.79 1.84
C THR A 65 17.09 -10.11 2.50
N GLU A 66 17.50 -10.34 3.75
CA GLU A 66 17.22 -11.60 4.45
C GLU A 66 15.78 -11.65 4.93
N VAL A 67 15.23 -10.52 5.39
CA VAL A 67 13.82 -10.41 5.77
C VAL A 67 12.92 -10.58 4.55
N TYR A 68 13.17 -9.83 3.48
CA TYR A 68 12.47 -9.94 2.20
C TYR A 68 12.45 -11.39 1.68
N SER A 69 13.62 -12.02 1.61
CA SER A 69 13.74 -13.41 1.16
C SER A 69 12.94 -14.36 2.05
N SER A 70 13.03 -14.18 3.37
CA SER A 70 12.30 -15.01 4.33
C SER A 70 10.79 -14.85 4.20
N VAL A 71 10.28 -13.63 4.02
CA VAL A 71 8.85 -13.34 3.82
C VAL A 71 8.31 -14.00 2.56
N LEU A 72 9.12 -14.08 1.50
CA LEU A 72 8.72 -14.76 0.26
C LEU A 72 8.79 -16.29 0.34
N SER A 73 9.75 -16.86 1.09
CA SER A 73 9.98 -18.31 1.11
C SER A 73 9.28 -19.06 2.24
N SER A 74 8.90 -18.36 3.31
CA SER A 74 8.45 -18.99 4.55
C SER A 74 6.92 -19.06 4.68
N GLN A 75 6.45 -19.89 5.61
CA GLN A 75 5.03 -20.05 5.93
C GLN A 75 4.78 -19.80 7.41
N LEU A 76 3.59 -19.30 7.74
CA LEU A 76 3.13 -19.12 9.12
C LEU A 76 2.00 -20.09 9.43
N PRO A 77 1.96 -20.63 10.67
CA PRO A 77 0.79 -21.33 11.14
C PRO A 77 -0.31 -20.30 11.39
N VAL A 78 -1.44 -20.46 10.70
CA VAL A 78 -2.63 -19.63 10.86
C VAL A 78 -3.76 -20.52 11.33
N ALA A 79 -4.37 -20.17 12.45
CA ALA A 79 -5.59 -20.84 12.90
C ALA A 79 -6.71 -20.55 11.90
N ASP A 80 -7.46 -21.58 11.51
CA ASP A 80 -8.66 -21.40 10.70
C ASP A 80 -9.71 -20.58 11.47
N GLY A 81 -10.75 -20.09 10.77
CA GLY A 81 -11.80 -19.28 11.40
C GLY A 81 -12.50 -19.96 12.58
N SER A 82 -12.43 -21.28 12.71
CA SER A 82 -12.96 -22.03 13.86
C SER A 82 -11.95 -22.28 14.99
N GLY A 83 -10.67 -21.97 14.79
CA GLY A 83 -9.58 -22.20 15.73
C GLY A 83 -9.20 -23.67 15.96
N LYS A 84 -9.80 -24.60 15.20
CA LYS A 84 -9.64 -26.05 15.39
C LYS A 84 -8.56 -26.66 14.51
N THR A 85 -8.16 -25.96 13.46
CA THR A 85 -7.22 -26.44 12.44
C THR A 85 -6.18 -25.39 12.16
N ILE A 86 -4.91 -25.81 12.14
CA ILE A 86 -3.79 -24.96 11.76
C ILE A 86 -3.54 -25.15 10.27
N ILE A 87 -3.66 -24.05 9.51
CA ILE A 87 -3.36 -23.99 8.09
C ILE A 87 -2.02 -23.27 7.94
N TRP A 88 -1.12 -23.84 7.15
CA TRP A 88 0.13 -23.17 6.81
C TRP A 88 -0.08 -22.27 5.60
N GLU A 89 0.05 -20.97 5.82
CA GLU A 89 -0.10 -19.95 4.77
C GLU A 89 1.25 -19.28 4.52
N SER A 90 1.55 -18.92 3.26
CA SER A 90 2.76 -18.14 2.96
C SER A 90 2.80 -16.86 3.81
N MET A 91 3.98 -16.51 4.35
CA MET A 91 4.20 -15.30 5.13
C MET A 91 3.71 -14.06 4.37
N PHE A 92 4.02 -13.98 3.08
CA PHE A 92 3.57 -12.90 2.21
C PHE A 92 2.04 -12.79 2.12
N SER A 93 1.32 -13.88 1.86
CA SER A 93 -0.15 -13.84 1.76
C SER A 93 -0.79 -13.48 3.10
N ALA A 94 -0.29 -14.05 4.21
CA ALA A 94 -0.76 -13.73 5.55
C ALA A 94 -0.53 -12.26 5.92
N LEU A 95 0.57 -11.66 5.45
CA LEU A 95 0.86 -10.23 5.61
C LEU A 95 -0.11 -9.36 4.80
N ILE A 96 -0.29 -9.66 3.52
CA ILE A 96 -1.24 -8.95 2.64
C ILE A 96 -2.65 -9.01 3.21
N LEU A 97 -3.09 -10.19 3.67
CA LEU A 97 -4.40 -10.38 4.27
C LEU A 97 -4.56 -9.54 5.53
N SER A 98 -3.57 -9.55 6.44
CA SER A 98 -3.60 -8.70 7.62
C SER A 98 -3.70 -7.21 7.26
N LEU A 99 -2.91 -6.74 6.28
CA LEU A 99 -2.95 -5.34 5.85
C LEU A 99 -4.33 -4.96 5.25
N LYS A 100 -4.93 -5.82 4.42
CA LYS A 100 -6.31 -5.60 3.91
C LYS A 100 -7.33 -5.53 5.05
N THR A 101 -7.22 -6.43 6.03
CA THR A 101 -8.07 -6.41 7.23
C THR A 101 -7.92 -5.12 8.01
N LEU A 102 -6.70 -4.59 8.14
CA LEU A 102 -6.47 -3.28 8.74
C LEU A 102 -7.16 -2.18 7.94
N MET A 103 -7.06 -2.16 6.61
CA MET A 103 -7.76 -1.16 5.78
C MET A 103 -9.27 -1.15 6.05
N ILE A 104 -9.90 -2.32 6.15
CA ILE A 104 -11.33 -2.45 6.49
C ILE A 104 -11.58 -1.88 7.89
N ASN A 105 -10.77 -2.26 8.87
CA ASN A 105 -10.94 -1.85 10.27
C ASN A 105 -10.65 -0.36 10.52
N LEU A 106 -9.90 0.28 9.63
CA LEU A 106 -9.59 1.71 9.65
C LEU A 106 -10.59 2.54 8.84
N SER A 107 -11.34 1.98 7.90
CA SER A 107 -12.14 2.76 6.94
C SER A 107 -13.21 3.67 7.58
N SER A 108 -13.65 3.37 8.79
CA SER A 108 -14.60 4.19 9.57
C SER A 108 -13.93 4.92 10.76
N SER A 109 -12.60 4.93 10.81
CA SER A 109 -11.78 5.52 11.87
C SER A 109 -11.05 6.76 11.35
N PRO A 110 -10.77 7.76 12.19
CA PRO A 110 -9.92 8.89 11.79
C PRO A 110 -8.49 8.47 11.40
N ALA A 111 -8.03 7.28 11.80
CA ALA A 111 -6.74 6.73 11.38
C ALA A 111 -6.69 6.35 9.87
N TRP A 112 -7.84 6.34 9.18
CA TRP A 112 -7.88 6.16 7.73
C TRP A 112 -7.03 7.21 6.97
N GLU A 113 -7.06 8.47 7.40
CA GLU A 113 -6.35 9.56 6.72
C GLU A 113 -4.82 9.35 6.74
N GLU A 114 -4.29 8.82 7.85
CA GLU A 114 -2.87 8.47 7.96
C GLU A 114 -2.51 7.28 7.06
N LEU A 115 -3.40 6.27 6.98
CA LEU A 115 -3.23 5.14 6.08
C LEU A 115 -3.26 5.58 4.60
N GLU A 116 -4.19 6.45 4.23
CA GLU A 116 -4.31 6.99 2.88
C GLU A 116 -3.04 7.78 2.50
N THR A 117 -2.55 8.63 3.41
CA THR A 117 -1.30 9.35 3.23
C THR A 117 -0.11 8.40 3.04
N PHE A 118 -0.02 7.36 3.86
CA PHE A 118 1.02 6.32 3.74
C PHE A 118 0.97 5.61 2.38
N LEU A 119 -0.22 5.22 1.91
CA LEU A 119 -0.41 4.54 0.62
C LEU A 119 -0.01 5.43 -0.56
N LEU A 120 -0.31 6.73 -0.49
CA LEU A 120 0.06 7.72 -1.51
C LEU A 120 1.58 7.95 -1.55
N GLN A 121 2.20 8.16 -0.38
CA GLN A 121 3.65 8.35 -0.27
C GLN A 121 4.44 7.11 -0.75
N SER A 122 3.87 5.92 -0.53
CA SER A 122 4.50 4.65 -0.90
C SER A 122 4.14 4.15 -2.30
N LEU A 123 3.31 4.88 -3.06
CA LEU A 123 2.81 4.44 -4.38
C LEU A 123 3.94 4.08 -5.37
N LEU A 124 5.07 4.79 -5.27
CA LEU A 124 6.25 4.62 -6.11
C LEU A 124 7.44 4.08 -5.32
N HIS A 125 7.19 3.22 -4.33
CA HIS A 125 8.25 2.61 -3.53
C HIS A 125 9.29 1.92 -4.44
N PRO A 126 10.61 2.15 -4.24
CA PRO A 126 11.65 1.62 -5.14
C PRO A 126 11.86 0.10 -4.98
N HIS A 127 11.66 -0.43 -3.77
CA HIS A 127 11.76 -1.86 -3.50
C HIS A 127 10.55 -2.63 -4.06
N PHE A 128 10.81 -3.69 -4.83
CA PHE A 128 9.79 -4.48 -5.54
C PHE A 128 8.72 -5.07 -4.61
N LEU A 129 9.12 -5.69 -3.48
CA LEU A 129 8.15 -6.29 -2.55
C LEU A 129 7.20 -5.23 -2.00
N CYS A 130 7.75 -4.10 -1.56
CA CYS A 130 6.97 -3.03 -0.97
C CYS A 130 6.03 -2.42 -2.02
N TRP A 131 6.49 -2.23 -3.26
CA TRP A 131 5.64 -1.81 -4.36
C TRP A 131 4.50 -2.81 -4.62
N GLN A 132 4.79 -4.12 -4.63
CA GLN A 132 3.74 -5.15 -4.77
C GLN A 132 2.71 -5.10 -3.64
N ILE A 133 3.15 -4.93 -2.39
CA ILE A 133 2.26 -4.77 -1.24
C ILE A 133 1.35 -3.55 -1.44
N ILE A 134 1.94 -2.39 -1.71
CA ILE A 134 1.21 -1.13 -1.89
C ILE A 134 0.22 -1.23 -3.04
N MET A 135 0.62 -1.77 -4.19
CA MET A 135 -0.27 -1.94 -5.34
C MET A 135 -1.42 -2.91 -5.04
N GLU A 136 -1.17 -4.00 -4.32
CA GLU A 136 -2.22 -4.93 -3.94
C GLU A 136 -3.24 -4.29 -2.97
N LEU A 137 -2.77 -3.43 -2.05
CA LEU A 137 -3.65 -2.66 -1.17
C LEU A 137 -4.47 -1.62 -1.92
N TRP A 138 -3.87 -0.89 -2.86
CA TRP A 138 -4.60 0.02 -3.73
C TRP A 138 -5.64 -0.72 -4.59
N CYS A 139 -5.28 -1.87 -5.17
CA CYS A 139 -6.22 -2.66 -5.94
C CYS A 139 -7.36 -3.20 -5.09
N PHE A 140 -7.07 -3.64 -3.86
CA PHE A 140 -8.10 -4.02 -2.91
C PHE A 140 -9.06 -2.86 -2.62
N TRP A 141 -8.53 -1.67 -2.32
CA TRP A 141 -9.36 -0.49 -2.09
C TRP A 141 -10.22 -0.14 -3.31
N VAL A 142 -9.64 -0.09 -4.51
CA VAL A 142 -10.35 0.20 -5.77
C VAL A 142 -11.50 -0.78 -6.03
N ARG A 143 -11.35 -2.06 -5.64
CA ARG A 143 -12.40 -3.08 -5.83
C ARG A 143 -13.54 -2.99 -4.82
N HIS A 144 -13.32 -2.37 -3.66
CA HIS A 144 -14.26 -2.43 -2.53
C HIS A 144 -14.76 -1.06 -2.06
N ALA A 145 -14.09 0.04 -2.41
CA ALA A 145 -14.57 1.40 -2.16
C ALA A 145 -15.74 1.76 -3.09
N THR A 146 -16.47 2.83 -2.74
CA THR A 146 -17.55 3.33 -3.59
C THR A 146 -16.99 3.90 -4.89
N GLU A 147 -17.75 3.79 -5.99
CA GLU A 147 -17.31 4.25 -7.31
C GLU A 147 -16.92 5.73 -7.31
N ASP A 148 -17.64 6.58 -6.55
CA ASP A 148 -17.34 8.00 -6.42
C ASP A 148 -15.98 8.27 -5.75
N LEU A 149 -15.65 7.53 -4.67
CA LEU A 149 -14.35 7.67 -3.99
C LEU A 149 -13.22 7.21 -4.89
N VAL A 150 -13.41 6.08 -5.59
CA VAL A 150 -12.43 5.58 -6.55
C VAL A 150 -12.23 6.58 -7.69
N ALA A 151 -13.31 7.19 -8.19
CA ALA A 151 -13.24 8.19 -9.25
C ALA A 151 -12.44 9.43 -8.82
N ASP A 152 -12.74 9.99 -7.65
CA ASP A 152 -12.04 11.15 -7.10
C ASP A 152 -10.53 10.88 -6.93
N MET A 153 -10.18 9.72 -6.40
CA MET A 153 -8.78 9.32 -6.23
C MET A 153 -8.05 9.13 -7.57
N ILE A 154 -8.69 8.47 -8.54
CA ILE A 154 -8.11 8.28 -9.88
C ILE A 154 -7.91 9.63 -10.58
N ASP A 155 -8.85 10.57 -10.46
CA ASP A 155 -8.72 11.92 -11.03
C ASP A 155 -7.56 12.69 -10.40
N LYS A 156 -7.36 12.58 -9.07
CA LYS A 156 -6.19 13.16 -8.37
C LYS A 156 -4.87 12.57 -8.88
N LEU A 157 -4.79 11.25 -9.03
CA LEU A 157 -3.61 10.57 -9.58
C LEU A 157 -3.34 10.95 -11.05
N CYS A 158 -4.39 11.11 -11.86
CA CYS A 158 -4.26 11.58 -13.23
C CYS A 158 -3.74 13.02 -13.28
N THR A 159 -4.28 13.91 -12.44
CA THR A 159 -3.81 15.30 -12.31
C THR A 159 -2.33 15.35 -11.91
N LEU A 160 -1.92 14.52 -10.94
CA LEU A 160 -0.52 14.40 -10.55
C LEU A 160 0.35 13.96 -11.74
N MET A 161 -0.06 12.92 -12.47
CA MET A 161 0.65 12.44 -13.65
C MET A 161 0.78 13.53 -14.73
N MET A 162 -0.28 14.29 -15.00
CA MET A 162 -0.25 15.38 -15.99
C MET A 162 0.71 16.51 -15.55
N SER A 163 0.75 16.85 -14.26
CA SER A 163 1.69 17.85 -13.73
C SER A 163 3.16 17.49 -14.00
N MET A 164 3.50 16.19 -13.94
CA MET A 164 4.86 15.67 -14.14
C MET A 164 5.27 15.60 -15.62
N SER A 165 4.30 15.49 -16.52
CA SER A 165 4.55 15.44 -17.98
C SER A 165 5.17 16.73 -18.53
N SER A 166 4.98 17.85 -17.82
CA SER A 166 5.56 19.14 -18.17
C SER A 166 7.06 19.26 -17.89
N SER A 167 7.61 18.41 -16.99
CA SER A 167 8.98 18.54 -16.47
C SER A 167 9.90 17.35 -16.80
N GLU A 168 9.35 16.17 -17.10
CA GLU A 168 10.14 14.97 -17.39
C GLU A 168 10.17 14.60 -18.88
N THR A 169 11.33 14.17 -19.37
CA THR A 169 11.44 13.57 -20.71
C THR A 169 10.62 12.26 -20.79
N PRO A 170 9.61 12.15 -21.67
CA PRO A 170 8.63 11.04 -21.68
C PRO A 170 9.20 9.62 -21.89
N LEU A 171 10.46 9.51 -22.32
CA LEU A 171 11.06 8.26 -22.81
C LEU A 171 12.04 7.58 -21.84
N CYS A 172 12.28 8.15 -20.65
CA CYS A 172 13.16 7.50 -19.67
C CYS A 172 12.42 6.32 -18.99
N PRO A 173 12.94 5.07 -19.06
CA PRO A 173 12.25 3.89 -18.51
C PRO A 173 11.96 3.93 -17.02
N ASP A 174 12.80 4.66 -16.28
CA ASP A 174 12.73 4.81 -14.83
C ASP A 174 12.16 6.17 -14.41
N SER A 175 11.60 6.94 -15.36
CA SER A 175 10.97 8.22 -15.05
C SER A 175 9.82 8.04 -14.07
N VAL A 176 9.66 9.03 -13.17
CA VAL A 176 8.60 9.00 -12.18
C VAL A 176 7.25 9.05 -12.90
N LEU A 177 7.16 9.79 -14.01
CA LEU A 177 6.00 9.81 -14.90
C LEU A 177 5.63 8.40 -15.37
N ARG A 178 6.57 7.62 -15.92
CA ARG A 178 6.29 6.28 -16.45
C ARG A 178 5.88 5.31 -15.33
N ARG A 179 6.48 5.43 -14.15
CA ARG A 179 6.11 4.61 -12.98
C ARG A 179 4.69 4.95 -12.50
N THR A 180 4.35 6.24 -12.40
CA THR A 180 3.01 6.71 -12.06
C THR A 180 1.98 6.23 -13.09
N THR A 181 2.25 6.37 -14.39
CA THR A 181 1.36 5.89 -15.45
C THR A 181 1.12 4.38 -15.33
N LYS A 182 2.18 3.58 -15.10
CA LYS A 182 2.03 2.13 -14.91
C LYS A 182 1.13 1.81 -13.71
N SER A 183 1.32 2.49 -12.58
CA SER A 183 0.48 2.29 -11.39
C SER A 183 -0.97 2.65 -11.68
N VAL A 184 -1.25 3.82 -12.29
CA VAL A 184 -2.62 4.23 -12.65
C VAL A 184 -3.26 3.23 -13.62
N CYS A 185 -2.56 2.83 -14.67
CA CYS A 185 -3.06 1.82 -15.60
C CYS A 185 -3.37 0.51 -14.89
N PHE A 186 -2.51 0.06 -13.97
CA PHE A 186 -2.73 -1.15 -13.19
C PHE A 186 -3.99 -1.04 -12.32
N LEU A 187 -4.20 0.09 -11.63
CA LEU A 187 -5.44 0.34 -10.87
C LEU A 187 -6.68 0.32 -11.75
N LEU A 188 -6.60 0.91 -12.95
CA LEU A 188 -7.69 0.91 -13.91
C LEU A 188 -8.07 -0.48 -14.43
N THR A 189 -7.14 -1.46 -14.44
CA THR A 189 -7.49 -2.84 -14.79
C THR A 189 -8.33 -3.53 -13.72
N HIS A 190 -8.31 -3.01 -12.50
CA HIS A 190 -9.05 -3.54 -11.35
C HIS A 190 -10.26 -2.68 -10.96
N SER A 191 -10.51 -1.58 -11.66
CA SER A 191 -11.63 -0.68 -11.41
C SER A 191 -12.86 -1.00 -12.29
N PRO A 192 -14.05 -0.51 -11.93
CA PRO A 192 -15.21 -0.52 -12.82
C PRO A 192 -14.91 0.04 -14.22
N LYS A 193 -15.41 -0.60 -15.28
CA LYS A 193 -15.13 -0.20 -16.68
C LYS A 193 -15.53 1.24 -17.01
N SER A 194 -16.51 1.79 -16.30
CA SER A 194 -16.95 3.19 -16.38
C SER A 194 -15.80 4.17 -16.09
N LEU A 195 -14.93 3.85 -15.12
CA LEU A 195 -13.78 4.67 -14.75
C LEU A 195 -12.70 4.70 -15.82
N THR A 196 -12.45 3.57 -16.49
CA THR A 196 -11.52 3.53 -17.62
C THR A 196 -11.97 4.49 -18.72
N ALA A 197 -13.27 4.47 -19.08
CA ALA A 197 -13.83 5.37 -20.09
C ALA A 197 -13.72 6.85 -19.69
N ARG A 198 -13.91 7.17 -18.41
CA ARG A 198 -13.75 8.53 -17.85
C ARG A 198 -12.32 9.04 -18.00
N VAL A 199 -11.32 8.24 -17.62
CA VAL A 199 -9.90 8.65 -17.74
C VAL A 199 -9.50 8.90 -19.19
N TYR A 200 -9.89 8.01 -20.12
CA TYR A 200 -9.65 8.22 -21.54
C TYR A 200 -10.29 9.52 -22.05
N LYS A 201 -11.52 9.81 -21.64
CA LYS A 201 -12.20 11.05 -22.00
C LYS A 201 -11.44 12.28 -21.50
N ASN A 202 -11.05 12.31 -20.23
CA ASN A 202 -10.35 13.45 -19.61
C ASN A 202 -9.02 13.76 -20.31
N ILE A 203 -8.19 12.74 -20.56
CA ILE A 203 -6.91 12.90 -21.28
C ILE A 203 -7.15 13.42 -22.71
N SER A 204 -8.17 12.89 -23.40
CA SER A 204 -8.48 13.31 -24.78
C SER A 204 -9.00 14.75 -24.87
N THR A 205 -9.74 15.24 -23.87
CA THR A 205 -10.25 16.61 -23.83
C THR A 205 -9.18 17.63 -23.48
N GLU A 206 -8.26 17.29 -22.57
CA GLU A 206 -7.19 18.19 -22.13
C GLU A 206 -6.09 18.35 -23.20
N SER A 207 -5.82 17.29 -23.98
CA SER A 207 -4.97 17.38 -25.17
C SER A 207 -5.51 18.28 -26.29
N ARG A 208 -6.81 18.60 -26.28
CA ARG A 208 -7.45 19.49 -27.25
C ARG A 208 -7.50 20.94 -26.81
N SER A 209 -7.32 21.25 -25.53
CA SER A 209 -7.61 22.59 -25.02
C SER A 209 -6.47 23.60 -25.19
N GLU A 210 -5.24 23.20 -25.54
CA GLU A 210 -4.17 24.16 -25.87
C GLU A 210 -3.27 23.59 -26.98
N SER A 211 -3.30 24.23 -28.17
CA SER A 211 -2.32 24.13 -29.27
C SER A 211 -2.45 23.09 -30.41
N ALA A 212 -3.65 22.63 -30.78
CA ALA A 212 -3.82 22.02 -32.11
C ALA A 212 -4.30 23.09 -33.13
N PRO A 213 -3.46 23.55 -34.09
CA PRO A 213 -3.99 24.25 -35.25
C PRO A 213 -4.81 23.24 -36.06
N ASP A 214 -6.03 23.62 -36.40
CA ASP A 214 -6.89 22.89 -37.33
C ASP A 214 -6.18 22.78 -38.70
N ALA A 215 -5.38 21.74 -38.89
CA ALA A 215 -4.99 21.30 -40.21
C ALA A 215 -6.14 20.47 -40.79
N TYR A 216 -7.13 21.19 -41.33
CA TYR A 216 -8.11 20.62 -42.24
C TYR A 216 -7.37 19.91 -43.38
N LEU A 217 -7.76 18.65 -43.60
CA LEU A 217 -7.45 17.88 -44.80
C LEU A 217 -7.93 18.64 -46.05
N ALA A 218 -7.00 18.94 -46.95
CA ALA A 218 -7.21 19.12 -48.38
C ALA A 218 -6.11 18.35 -49.12
#